data_AF-A0A4Y2BWY3-F1
#
_entry.id   AF-A0A4Y2BWY3-F1
#
_cell.length_a   1.000
_cell.length_b   1.000
_cell.length_c   1.000
_cell.angle_alpha   90.00
_cell.angle_beta   90.00
_cell.angle_gamma   90.00
#
_symmetry.space_group_name_H-M   'P 1'
#
loop_
_entity.id
_entity.type
_entity.pdbx_description
1 polymer ?
#
loop_
_entity_poly.entity_id
_entity_poly.type
_entity_poly.pdbx_seq_one_letter_code
_entity_poly.pdbx_strand_id
1 'polypeptide(L)'
;MIKLRPFFLKSEFEEARNVIVKYIQEEAFAEEMQRLKIIKPIKQHSKLLELCPYLDENEILRVGGRLRNVKLHENTKYTVILPKDHVVTDLIIRHYHHKHLHTDNQLAHSAIRQLYWILCARVAIKRITWKCVRCARLCSALSQKLMGDLPPSHANPSRACSKVGVDLSGPFQVEPRKIRGIGEYACHEGICLRICVYLEMLGDLSSDCITAALKCFAARRGKPD
;
A
#
# COMPACT_ATOMS: atom_id res chain seq x y z
N MET A 1 -34.99 33.66 20.01
CA MET A 1 -34.31 32.42 20.46
C MET A 1 -34.29 31.42 19.33
N ILE A 2 -33.15 31.26 18.65
CA ILE A 2 -32.98 30.23 17.61
C ILE A 2 -32.83 28.89 18.34
N LYS A 3 -33.83 28.01 18.23
CA LYS A 3 -33.71 26.63 18.73
C LYS A 3 -32.68 25.91 17.86
N LEU A 4 -31.43 25.83 18.32
CA LEU A 4 -30.40 25.02 17.69
C LEU A 4 -30.84 23.55 17.77
N ARG A 5 -31.09 22.92 16.62
CA ARG A 5 -31.33 21.48 16.56
C ARG A 5 -30.01 20.76 16.90
N PRO A 6 -30.03 19.68 17.70
CA PRO A 6 -28.81 18.98 18.12
C PRO A 6 -28.17 18.12 17.01
N PHE A 7 -28.75 18.08 15.82
CA PHE A 7 -28.27 17.29 14.69
C PHE A 7 -28.47 18.07 13.38
N PHE A 8 -27.47 17.95 12.49
CA PHE A 8 -27.53 18.49 11.13
C PHE A 8 -28.21 17.51 10.19
N LEU A 9 -29.08 18.02 9.34
CA LEU A 9 -29.72 17.27 8.26
C LEU A 9 -28.74 17.03 7.12
N LYS A 10 -28.95 15.94 6.37
CA LYS A 10 -28.16 15.65 5.16
C LYS A 10 -28.20 16.81 4.16
N SER A 11 -29.34 17.46 4.01
CA SER A 11 -29.51 18.64 3.15
C SER A 11 -28.63 19.81 3.58
N GLU A 12 -28.49 20.06 4.89
CA GLU A 12 -27.65 21.14 5.42
C GLU A 12 -26.16 20.88 5.13
N PHE A 13 -25.71 19.61 5.21
CA PHE A 13 -24.37 19.24 4.80
C PHE A 13 -24.14 19.39 3.29
N GLU A 14 -25.13 19.04 2.48
CA GLU A 14 -25.04 19.19 1.02
C GLU A 14 -24.97 20.66 0.61
N GLU A 15 -25.77 21.50 1.26
CA GLU A 15 -25.77 22.95 1.05
C GLU A 15 -24.45 23.59 1.50
N ALA A 16 -23.99 23.30 2.71
CA ALA A 16 -22.70 23.79 3.20
C ALA A 16 -21.53 23.34 2.29
N ARG A 17 -21.55 22.08 1.82
CA ARG A 17 -20.58 21.58 0.85
C ARG A 17 -20.64 22.36 -0.46
N ASN A 18 -21.83 22.60 -0.99
CA ASN A 18 -22.01 23.33 -2.25
C ASN A 18 -21.48 24.76 -2.15
N VAL A 19 -21.73 25.45 -1.04
CA VAL A 19 -21.19 26.79 -0.77
C VAL A 19 -19.66 26.79 -0.77
N ILE A 20 -19.04 25.85 -0.04
CA ILE A 20 -17.58 25.72 0.02
C ILE A 20 -17.00 25.42 -1.36
N VAL A 21 -17.58 24.47 -2.09
CA VAL A 21 -17.14 24.09 -3.43
C VAL A 21 -17.22 25.28 -4.38
N LYS A 22 -18.34 26.00 -4.38
CA LYS A 22 -18.56 27.16 -5.24
C LYS A 22 -17.52 28.23 -4.98
N TYR A 23 -17.26 28.56 -3.71
CA TYR A 23 -16.22 29.52 -3.33
C TYR A 23 -14.85 29.16 -3.92
N ILE A 24 -14.44 27.89 -3.80
CA ILE A 24 -13.14 27.40 -4.32
C ILE A 24 -13.07 27.50 -5.84
N GLN A 25 -14.19 27.20 -6.51
CA GLN A 25 -14.26 27.27 -7.97
C GLN A 25 -14.23 28.70 -8.46
N GLU A 26 -14.90 29.62 -7.77
CA GLU A 26 -14.85 31.05 -8.08
C GLU A 26 -13.43 31.60 -7.88
N GLU A 27 -12.72 31.16 -6.84
CA GLU A 27 -11.32 31.55 -6.61
C GLU A 27 -10.38 31.01 -7.69
N ALA A 28 -10.52 29.74 -8.08
CA ALA A 28 -9.58 29.07 -8.98
C ALA A 28 -9.93 29.18 -10.49
N PHE A 29 -11.20 29.34 -10.83
CA PHE A 29 -11.75 29.24 -12.19
C PHE A 29 -12.69 30.42 -12.53
N ALA A 30 -12.46 31.59 -11.92
CA ALA A 30 -13.29 32.79 -12.09
C ALA A 30 -13.59 33.10 -13.57
N GLU A 31 -12.55 33.08 -14.42
CA GLU A 31 -12.70 33.44 -15.84
C GLU A 31 -13.56 32.41 -16.59
N GLU A 32 -13.32 31.12 -16.39
CA GLU A 32 -14.11 30.06 -17.01
C GLU A 32 -15.56 30.08 -16.56
N MET A 33 -15.82 30.28 -15.27
CA MET A 33 -17.18 30.39 -14.74
C MET A 33 -17.90 31.61 -15.32
N GLN A 34 -17.26 32.78 -15.36
CA GLN A 34 -17.86 33.98 -15.94
C GLN A 34 -18.22 33.78 -17.42
N ARG A 35 -17.33 33.16 -18.21
CA ARG A 35 -17.59 32.85 -19.63
C ARG A 35 -18.78 31.91 -19.80
N LEU A 36 -18.87 30.87 -18.98
CA LEU A 36 -19.99 29.93 -19.01
C LEU A 36 -21.31 30.61 -18.64
N LYS A 37 -21.31 31.54 -17.67
CA LYS A 37 -22.51 32.33 -17.30
C LYS A 37 -23.06 33.15 -18.46
N ILE A 38 -22.18 33.71 -19.31
CA ILE A 38 -22.55 34.49 -20.50
C ILE A 38 -22.63 33.65 -21.79
N ILE A 39 -22.64 32.32 -21.68
CA ILE A 39 -22.74 31.38 -22.81
C ILE A 39 -21.63 31.64 -23.85
N LYS A 40 -20.42 31.97 -23.39
CA LYS A 40 -19.22 32.09 -24.23
C LYS A 40 -18.33 30.86 -24.09
N PRO A 41 -17.65 30.45 -25.16
CA PRO A 41 -16.71 29.34 -25.08
C PRO A 41 -15.54 29.68 -24.15
N ILE A 42 -15.09 28.66 -23.42
CA ILE A 42 -13.86 28.71 -22.62
C ILE A 42 -12.66 28.90 -23.56
N LYS A 43 -11.61 29.55 -23.07
CA LYS A 43 -10.36 29.73 -23.82
C LYS A 43 -9.78 28.38 -24.26
N GLN A 44 -9.24 28.34 -25.48
CA GLN A 44 -8.64 27.14 -26.07
C GLN A 44 -7.51 26.53 -25.22
N HIS A 45 -6.78 27.37 -24.47
CA HIS A 45 -5.66 26.93 -23.63
C HIS A 45 -6.05 26.58 -22.18
N SER A 46 -7.34 26.63 -21.81
CA SER A 46 -7.75 26.25 -20.46
C SER A 46 -7.69 24.74 -20.31
N LYS A 47 -7.12 24.28 -19.19
CA LYS A 47 -7.09 22.86 -18.78
C LYS A 47 -8.48 22.25 -18.62
N LEU A 48 -9.50 23.10 -18.50
CA LEU A 48 -10.88 22.69 -18.32
C LEU A 48 -11.58 22.35 -19.64
N LEU A 49 -11.08 22.84 -20.78
CA LEU A 49 -11.80 22.70 -22.07
C LEU A 49 -12.06 21.23 -22.46
N GLU A 50 -11.07 20.36 -22.24
CA GLU A 50 -11.17 18.91 -22.53
C GLU A 50 -12.24 18.20 -21.69
N LEU A 51 -12.66 18.80 -20.57
CA LEU A 51 -13.66 18.25 -19.66
C LEU A 51 -15.09 18.62 -20.05
N CYS A 52 -15.28 19.35 -21.15
CA CYS A 52 -16.57 19.90 -21.59
C CYS A 52 -17.40 20.47 -20.42
N PRO A 53 -16.84 21.41 -19.64
CA PRO A 53 -17.37 21.79 -18.34
C PRO A 53 -18.64 22.62 -18.51
N TYR A 54 -19.53 22.52 -17.54
CA TYR A 54 -20.79 23.27 -17.50
C TYR A 54 -21.12 23.68 -16.07
N LEU A 55 -22.00 24.68 -15.93
CA LEU A 55 -22.53 25.11 -14.64
C LEU A 55 -23.87 24.39 -14.39
N ASP A 56 -24.02 23.80 -13.21
CA ASP A 56 -25.29 23.22 -12.77
C ASP A 56 -26.28 24.29 -12.24
N GLU A 57 -27.45 23.84 -11.79
CA GLU A 57 -28.50 24.71 -11.22
C GLU A 57 -28.04 25.51 -10.00
N ASN A 58 -26.98 25.07 -9.31
CA ASN A 58 -26.40 25.73 -8.14
C ASN A 58 -25.19 26.62 -8.51
N GLU A 59 -24.94 26.83 -9.81
CA GLU A 59 -23.76 27.49 -10.35
C GLU A 59 -22.44 26.78 -9.99
N ILE A 60 -22.46 25.47 -9.77
CA ILE A 60 -21.26 24.67 -9.52
C ILE A 60 -20.69 24.17 -10.84
N LEU A 61 -19.39 24.34 -11.01
CA LEU A 61 -18.65 23.88 -12.18
C LEU A 61 -18.49 22.34 -12.15
N ARG A 62 -19.04 21.67 -13.16
CA ARG A 62 -19.03 20.21 -13.30
C ARG A 62 -18.45 19.76 -14.63
N VAL A 63 -17.95 18.53 -14.64
CA VAL A 63 -17.50 17.84 -15.85
C VAL A 63 -18.72 17.42 -16.67
N GLY A 64 -18.73 17.74 -17.95
CA GLY A 64 -19.77 17.32 -18.89
C GLY A 64 -19.33 16.17 -19.82
N GLY A 65 -20.26 15.73 -20.67
CA GLY A 65 -19.93 14.95 -21.86
C GLY A 65 -20.17 13.43 -21.77
N ARG A 66 -19.11 12.64 -21.90
CA ARG A 66 -19.11 11.26 -22.49
C ARG A 66 -19.97 10.22 -21.77
N LEU A 67 -20.40 10.48 -20.54
CA LEU A 67 -21.22 9.56 -19.75
C LEU A 67 -22.72 9.86 -19.80
N ARG A 68 -23.18 10.80 -20.64
CA ARG A 68 -24.59 11.23 -20.77
C ARG A 68 -25.61 10.10 -20.88
N ASN A 69 -25.28 9.01 -21.56
CA ASN A 69 -26.22 7.91 -21.83
C ASN A 69 -26.10 6.73 -20.86
N VAL A 70 -25.19 6.80 -19.88
CA VAL A 70 -24.95 5.69 -18.94
C VAL A 70 -25.92 5.78 -17.77
N LYS A 71 -26.47 4.62 -17.34
CA LYS A 71 -27.30 4.47 -16.14
C LYS A 71 -26.44 4.51 -14.86
N LEU A 72 -25.86 5.65 -14.56
CA LEU A 72 -25.12 5.93 -13.31
C LEU A 72 -25.82 7.04 -12.52
N HIS A 73 -25.54 7.11 -11.23
CA HIS A 73 -25.99 8.22 -10.39
C HIS A 73 -25.46 9.55 -10.96
N GLU A 74 -26.32 10.58 -11.01
CA GLU A 74 -26.03 11.88 -11.63
C GLU A 74 -24.74 12.53 -11.08
N ASN A 75 -24.51 12.49 -9.76
CA ASN A 75 -23.25 12.98 -9.16
C ASN A 75 -21.98 12.27 -9.67
N THR A 76 -22.07 10.99 -10.02
CA THR A 76 -20.93 10.21 -10.56
C THR A 76 -20.71 10.49 -12.05
N LYS A 77 -21.79 10.80 -12.75
CA LYS A 77 -21.80 11.15 -14.16
C LYS A 77 -21.26 12.56 -14.39
N TYR A 78 -21.68 13.49 -13.54
CA TYR A 78 -21.34 14.91 -13.60
C TYR A 78 -20.65 15.34 -12.30
N THR A 79 -19.38 14.97 -12.21
CA THR A 79 -18.57 15.21 -11.02
C THR A 79 -18.12 16.65 -10.93
N VAL A 80 -18.03 17.16 -9.71
CA VAL A 80 -17.63 18.53 -9.37
C VAL A 80 -16.15 18.74 -9.67
N ILE A 81 -15.80 19.79 -10.41
CA ILE A 81 -14.41 20.10 -10.74
C ILE A 81 -13.74 20.79 -9.56
N LEU A 82 -12.55 20.33 -9.16
CA LEU A 82 -11.76 20.94 -8.10
C LEU A 82 -10.34 21.28 -8.55
N PRO A 83 -9.77 22.41 -8.09
CA PRO A 83 -8.39 22.74 -8.34
C PRO A 83 -7.46 21.78 -7.60
N LYS A 84 -6.31 21.48 -8.23
CA LYS A 84 -5.25 20.63 -7.67
C LYS A 84 -4.63 21.20 -6.40
N ASP A 85 -4.43 22.52 -6.40
CA ASP A 85 -3.59 23.23 -5.43
C ASP A 85 -4.48 24.11 -4.55
N HIS A 86 -5.28 23.47 -3.70
CA HIS A 86 -6.14 24.16 -2.75
C HIS A 86 -6.28 23.37 -1.45
N VAL A 87 -6.36 24.07 -0.32
CA VAL A 87 -6.41 23.45 1.02
C VAL A 87 -7.59 22.51 1.17
N VAL A 88 -8.76 22.89 0.66
CA VAL A 88 -9.96 22.04 0.71
C VAL A 88 -9.81 20.78 -0.14
N THR A 89 -9.18 20.86 -1.31
CA THR A 89 -8.85 19.66 -2.11
C THR A 89 -7.95 18.71 -1.33
N ASP A 90 -6.91 19.25 -0.68
CA ASP A 90 -6.01 18.46 0.17
C ASP A 90 -6.77 17.82 1.35
N LEU A 91 -7.71 18.53 1.97
CA LEU A 91 -8.56 17.99 3.05
C LEU A 91 -9.49 16.88 2.55
N ILE A 92 -10.10 17.03 1.37
CA ILE A 92 -10.92 15.99 0.74
C ILE A 92 -10.08 14.73 0.49
N ILE A 93 -8.88 14.89 -0.10
CA ILE A 93 -7.98 13.76 -0.34
C ILE A 93 -7.62 13.07 0.98
N ARG A 94 -7.25 13.83 2.03
CA ARG A 94 -6.97 13.26 3.36
C ARG A 94 -8.18 12.53 3.93
N HIS A 95 -9.37 13.11 3.84
CA HIS A 95 -10.59 12.50 4.33
C HIS A 95 -10.83 11.12 3.67
N TYR A 96 -10.75 11.03 2.34
CA TYR A 96 -10.94 9.76 1.63
C TYR A 96 -9.81 8.77 1.94
N HIS A 97 -8.56 9.24 2.01
CA HIS A 97 -7.44 8.40 2.40
C HIS A 97 -7.63 7.75 3.79
N HIS A 98 -8.10 8.52 4.78
CA HIS A 98 -8.37 8.01 6.12
C HIS A 98 -9.66 7.16 6.19
N LYS A 99 -10.74 7.60 5.54
CA LYS A 99 -12.03 6.89 5.48
C LYS A 99 -11.87 5.49 4.90
N HIS A 100 -10.98 5.32 3.93
CA HIS A 100 -10.65 4.03 3.32
C HIS A 100 -9.40 3.39 3.92
N LEU A 101 -9.13 3.63 5.22
CA LEU A 101 -8.09 2.94 5.99
C LEU A 101 -6.68 3.00 5.38
N HIS A 102 -6.24 4.20 4.97
CA HIS A 102 -4.93 4.44 4.38
C HIS A 102 -4.69 3.70 3.06
N THR A 103 -5.73 3.65 2.23
CA THR A 103 -5.66 2.96 0.95
C THR A 103 -4.62 3.53 -0.02
N ASP A 104 -4.26 2.72 -1.01
CA ASP A 104 -3.38 3.10 -2.11
C ASP A 104 -3.97 4.27 -2.94
N ASN A 105 -3.08 4.96 -3.64
CA ASN A 105 -3.38 6.08 -4.50
C ASN A 105 -4.44 5.75 -5.57
N GLN A 106 -4.45 4.53 -6.11
CA GLN A 106 -5.43 4.16 -7.13
C GLN A 106 -6.85 4.06 -6.57
N LEU A 107 -7.01 3.42 -5.41
CA LEU A 107 -8.32 3.29 -4.77
C LEU A 107 -8.80 4.64 -4.22
N ALA A 108 -7.90 5.44 -3.64
CA ALA A 108 -8.23 6.79 -3.22
C ALA A 108 -8.71 7.63 -4.42
N HIS A 109 -8.03 7.51 -5.57
CA HIS A 109 -8.42 8.21 -6.79
C HIS A 109 -9.80 7.76 -7.29
N SER A 110 -10.07 6.46 -7.36
CA SER A 110 -11.38 5.96 -7.82
C SER A 110 -12.52 6.38 -6.89
N ALA A 111 -12.32 6.34 -5.56
CA ALA A 111 -13.32 6.76 -4.58
C ALA A 111 -13.62 8.26 -4.67
N ILE A 112 -12.59 9.10 -4.78
CA ILE A 112 -12.76 10.56 -4.95
C ILE A 112 -13.45 10.87 -6.27
N ARG A 113 -13.08 10.15 -7.34
CA ARG A 113 -13.60 10.33 -8.70
C ARG A 113 -15.11 10.11 -8.80
N GLN A 114 -15.73 9.42 -7.83
CA GLN A 114 -17.19 9.26 -7.79
C GLN A 114 -17.95 10.56 -7.53
N LEU A 115 -17.32 11.57 -6.92
CA LEU A 115 -17.96 12.87 -6.63
C LEU A 115 -17.19 14.06 -7.20
N TYR A 116 -15.85 13.96 -7.23
CA TYR A 116 -14.98 15.08 -7.57
C TYR A 116 -14.04 14.75 -8.73
N TRP A 117 -13.86 15.69 -9.65
CA TRP A 117 -12.82 15.71 -10.66
C TRP A 117 -11.72 16.69 -10.22
N ILE A 118 -10.68 16.17 -9.57
CA ILE A 118 -9.52 16.99 -9.20
C ILE A 118 -8.58 17.11 -10.41
N LEU A 119 -8.20 18.32 -10.78
CA LEU A 119 -7.20 18.52 -11.83
C LEU A 119 -5.87 17.86 -11.44
N CYS A 120 -5.30 17.07 -12.34
CA CYS A 120 -4.09 16.28 -12.07
C CYS A 120 -4.19 15.44 -10.77
N ALA A 121 -5.36 14.85 -10.49
CA ALA A 121 -5.69 14.14 -9.25
C ALA A 121 -4.58 13.20 -8.74
N ARG A 122 -3.98 12.38 -9.62
CA ARG A 122 -2.92 11.44 -9.24
C ARG A 122 -1.74 12.12 -8.54
N VAL A 123 -1.34 13.30 -9.01
CA VAL A 123 -0.24 14.07 -8.42
C VAL A 123 -0.64 14.65 -7.06
N ALA A 124 -1.85 15.21 -6.96
CA ALA A 124 -2.37 15.73 -5.70
C ALA A 124 -2.53 14.62 -4.64
N ILE A 125 -3.09 13.48 -5.03
CA ILE A 125 -3.28 12.32 -4.15
C ILE A 125 -1.94 11.80 -3.67
N LYS A 126 -0.98 11.56 -4.58
CA LYS A 126 0.37 11.13 -4.23
C LYS A 126 1.04 12.12 -3.27
N ARG A 127 0.93 13.43 -3.51
CA ARG A 127 1.49 14.46 -2.61
C ARG A 127 0.94 14.34 -1.18
N ILE A 128 -0.34 14.01 -1.02
CA ILE A 128 -0.98 13.90 0.29
C ILE A 128 -0.68 12.57 0.97
N THR A 129 -0.73 11.46 0.24
CA THR A 129 -0.43 10.13 0.79
C THR A 129 1.04 10.01 1.22
N TRP A 130 1.97 10.62 0.48
CA TRP A 130 3.40 10.68 0.87
C TRP A 130 3.65 11.43 2.17
N LYS A 131 2.81 12.40 2.52
CA LYS A 131 2.89 13.13 3.80
C LYS A 131 2.25 12.36 4.96
N CYS A 132 1.58 11.23 4.69
CA CYS A 132 0.94 10.44 5.74
C CYS A 132 1.99 9.65 6.52
N VAL A 133 2.16 9.98 7.81
CA VAL A 133 3.13 9.32 8.70
C VAL A 133 2.86 7.81 8.82
N ARG A 134 1.59 7.39 8.89
CA ARG A 134 1.25 5.96 8.99
C ARG A 134 1.66 5.20 7.73
N CYS A 135 1.35 5.73 6.54
CA CYS A 135 1.79 5.14 5.28
C CYS A 135 3.30 5.13 5.17
N ALA A 136 3.98 6.22 5.52
CA ALA A 136 5.43 6.29 5.50
C ALA A 136 6.07 5.21 6.39
N ARG A 137 5.55 4.99 7.61
CA ARG A 137 6.04 3.94 8.53
C ARG A 137 5.75 2.52 8.03
N LEU A 138 4.60 2.29 7.40
CA LEU A 138 4.26 0.97 6.87
C LEU A 138 5.01 0.65 5.57
N CYS A 139 5.34 1.67 4.78
CA CYS A 139 6.05 1.53 3.51
C CYS A 139 7.58 1.66 3.63
N SER A 140 8.13 2.06 4.79
CA SER A 140 9.57 2.26 4.98
C SER A 140 10.42 0.98 4.90
N ALA A 141 9.80 -0.18 4.75
CA ALA A 141 10.48 -1.49 4.78
C ALA A 141 11.18 -1.89 3.46
N LEU A 142 11.08 -1.10 2.38
CA LEU A 142 11.72 -1.43 1.10
C LEU A 142 13.02 -0.66 0.86
N SER A 143 13.85 -0.45 1.89
CA SER A 143 15.24 -0.12 1.60
C SER A 143 15.83 -1.31 0.85
N GLN A 144 16.15 -1.12 -0.43
CA GLN A 144 16.93 -2.10 -1.18
C GLN A 144 18.29 -2.17 -0.50
N LYS A 145 18.45 -3.11 0.44
CA LYS A 145 19.76 -3.43 0.98
C LYS A 145 20.58 -3.86 -0.23
N LEU A 146 21.70 -3.18 -0.48
CA LEU A 146 22.69 -3.67 -1.41
C LEU A 146 23.02 -5.09 -0.96
N MET A 147 22.73 -6.08 -1.81
CA MET A 147 23.10 -7.46 -1.49
C MET A 147 24.62 -7.48 -1.40
N GLY A 148 25.16 -7.85 -0.24
CA GLY A 148 26.60 -8.00 -0.09
C GLY A 148 27.11 -9.10 -1.03
N ASP A 149 28.37 -8.97 -1.45
CA ASP A 149 29.01 -10.00 -2.26
C ASP A 149 28.97 -11.35 -1.52
N LEU A 150 28.68 -12.42 -2.28
CA LEU A 150 28.71 -13.77 -1.72
C LEU A 150 30.13 -14.09 -1.24
N PRO A 151 30.31 -14.74 -0.07
CA PRO A 151 31.61 -15.20 0.37
C PRO A 151 32.30 -16.05 -0.70
N PRO A 152 33.64 -16.10 -0.79
CA PRO A 152 34.35 -16.94 -1.77
C PRO A 152 34.03 -18.43 -1.63
N SER A 153 33.71 -18.89 -0.42
CA SER A 153 33.15 -20.23 -0.14
C SER A 153 31.82 -20.48 -0.84
N HIS A 154 31.09 -19.39 -1.13
CA HIS A 154 29.79 -19.40 -1.77
C HIS A 154 29.81 -19.16 -3.29
N ALA A 155 30.86 -18.56 -3.82
CA ALA A 155 30.97 -18.27 -5.25
C ALA A 155 31.81 -19.32 -6.01
N ASN A 156 32.82 -19.91 -5.37
CA ASN A 156 33.78 -20.78 -6.04
C ASN A 156 33.47 -22.28 -5.85
N PRO A 157 33.71 -23.13 -6.87
CA PRO A 157 33.55 -24.56 -6.74
C PRO A 157 34.56 -25.15 -5.75
N SER A 158 34.13 -26.14 -4.97
CA SER A 158 35.00 -26.90 -4.06
C SER A 158 34.56 -28.36 -4.00
N ARG A 159 35.39 -29.22 -3.40
CA ARG A 159 35.07 -30.65 -3.22
C ARG A 159 33.75 -30.79 -2.42
N ALA A 160 32.93 -31.79 -2.76
CA ALA A 160 31.72 -32.09 -1.98
C ALA A 160 32.06 -32.26 -0.49
N CYS A 161 31.27 -31.66 0.40
CA CYS A 161 31.46 -31.65 1.86
C CYS A 161 32.74 -30.98 2.39
N SER A 162 33.52 -30.28 1.55
CA SER A 162 34.67 -29.47 2.02
C SER A 162 34.25 -28.25 2.84
N LYS A 163 33.16 -27.60 2.41
CA LYS A 163 32.58 -26.42 3.05
C LYS A 163 31.13 -26.74 3.37
N VAL A 164 30.79 -26.77 4.65
CA VAL A 164 29.48 -27.22 5.15
C VAL A 164 28.86 -26.12 5.99
N GLY A 165 27.58 -25.83 5.75
CA GLY A 165 26.77 -25.02 6.64
C GLY A 165 26.05 -25.92 7.63
N VAL A 166 26.09 -25.58 8.91
CA VAL A 166 25.32 -26.25 9.96
C VAL A 166 24.17 -25.34 10.33
N ASP A 167 22.95 -25.86 10.30
CA ASP A 167 21.75 -25.11 10.68
C ASP A 167 20.80 -26.02 11.44
N LEU A 168 20.38 -25.59 12.62
CA LEU A 168 19.49 -26.37 13.47
C LEU A 168 18.07 -25.91 13.24
N SER A 169 17.21 -26.83 12.81
CA SER A 169 15.78 -26.55 12.68
C SER A 169 15.06 -26.83 14.00
N GLY A 170 13.90 -26.18 14.16
CA GLY A 170 13.16 -26.06 15.43
C GLY A 170 12.77 -27.38 16.10
N PRO A 171 12.17 -27.33 17.30
CA PRO A 171 11.76 -28.54 18.01
C PRO A 171 10.68 -29.28 17.21
N PHE A 172 10.99 -30.49 16.76
CA PHE A 172 10.02 -31.37 16.14
C PHE A 172 9.45 -32.32 17.20
N GLN A 173 8.13 -32.45 17.22
CA GLN A 173 7.47 -33.51 17.96
C GLN A 173 7.64 -34.81 17.17
N VAL A 174 8.38 -35.76 17.74
CA VAL A 174 8.59 -37.07 17.13
C VAL A 174 8.03 -38.12 18.06
N GLU A 175 7.30 -39.08 17.50
CA GLU A 175 6.76 -40.17 18.28
C GLU A 175 7.90 -41.08 18.75
N PRO A 176 8.07 -41.28 20.07
CA PRO A 176 9.13 -42.14 20.58
C PRO A 176 8.83 -43.59 20.15
N ARG A 177 9.77 -44.20 19.43
CA ARG A 177 9.72 -45.64 19.18
C ARG A 177 9.98 -46.33 20.53
N LYS A 178 9.02 -47.09 21.04
CA LYS A 178 9.14 -47.84 22.31
C LYS A 178 10.25 -48.90 22.22
N ILE A 179 11.48 -48.47 22.45
CA ILE A 179 12.61 -49.34 22.81
C ILE A 179 12.77 -49.18 24.32
N ARG A 180 12.80 -50.30 25.04
CA ARG A 180 12.78 -50.34 26.50
C ARG A 180 13.90 -49.45 27.09
N GLY A 181 13.52 -48.51 27.96
CA GLY A 181 14.44 -47.83 28.88
C GLY A 181 14.89 -46.42 28.49
N ILE A 182 14.25 -45.76 27.52
CA ILE A 182 14.73 -44.47 27.04
C ILE A 182 13.58 -43.43 26.99
N GLY A 183 13.79 -42.30 27.68
CA GLY A 183 12.84 -41.19 27.83
C GLY A 183 12.58 -40.40 26.55
N GLU A 184 11.53 -39.59 26.59
CA GLU A 184 11.04 -38.75 25.49
C GLU A 184 12.16 -37.85 24.94
N TYR A 185 12.52 -38.03 23.67
CA TYR A 185 13.49 -37.18 22.99
C TYR A 185 12.79 -36.08 22.21
N ALA A 186 13.13 -34.82 22.49
CA ALA A 186 12.83 -33.71 21.60
C ALA A 186 13.79 -33.81 20.41
N CYS A 187 13.25 -33.96 19.20
CA CYS A 187 14.07 -34.09 18.01
C CYS A 187 14.44 -32.72 17.46
N HIS A 188 15.73 -32.54 17.22
CA HIS A 188 16.24 -31.47 16.37
C HIS A 188 16.96 -32.12 15.19
N GLU A 189 16.36 -32.06 14.00
CA GLU A 189 17.00 -32.49 12.76
C GLU A 189 17.38 -31.27 11.91
N GLY A 190 18.63 -31.25 11.45
CA GLY A 190 19.09 -30.39 10.35
C GLY A 190 20.61 -30.20 10.34
N ILE A 191 21.28 -30.60 9.25
CA ILE A 191 22.59 -30.05 8.83
C ILE A 191 22.52 -29.81 7.32
N CYS A 192 23.10 -28.71 6.85
CA CYS A 192 22.69 -27.97 5.66
C CYS A 192 23.58 -28.16 4.42
N LEU A 193 23.03 -27.72 3.29
CA LEU A 193 23.45 -27.88 1.90
C LEU A 193 24.84 -27.36 1.55
N ARG A 194 25.42 -28.03 0.55
CA ARG A 194 25.86 -27.32 -0.67
C ARG A 194 25.67 -28.10 -1.97
N ILE A 195 25.71 -29.44 -1.93
CA ILE A 195 25.30 -30.35 -3.04
C ILE A 195 24.61 -31.62 -2.50
N CYS A 196 24.68 -31.89 -1.19
CA CYS A 196 23.96 -32.96 -0.50
C CYS A 196 23.42 -32.45 0.84
N VAL A 197 22.27 -32.96 1.27
CA VAL A 197 21.67 -32.69 2.59
C VAL A 197 22.04 -33.86 3.51
N TYR A 198 22.54 -33.58 4.72
CA TYR A 198 22.79 -34.57 5.76
C TYR A 198 21.86 -34.26 6.94
N LEU A 199 20.89 -35.15 7.18
CA LEU A 199 19.99 -35.04 8.32
C LEU A 199 20.44 -36.01 9.41
N GLU A 200 20.69 -35.49 10.60
CA GLU A 200 20.96 -36.26 11.81
C GLU A 200 20.04 -35.74 12.91
N MET A 201 19.41 -36.68 13.63
CA MET A 201 18.53 -36.40 14.74
C MET A 201 19.35 -36.16 16.00
N LEU A 202 19.22 -34.98 16.59
CA LEU A 202 19.78 -34.64 17.89
C LEU A 202 18.71 -34.81 18.97
N GLY A 203 19.13 -35.27 20.16
CA GLY A 203 18.25 -35.39 21.32
C GLY A 203 18.04 -34.09 22.09
N ASP A 204 18.96 -33.14 21.96
CA ASP A 204 18.85 -31.78 22.51
C ASP A 204 19.70 -30.78 21.69
N LEU A 205 19.53 -29.48 21.98
CA LEU A 205 20.34 -28.40 21.38
C LEU A 205 21.66 -28.17 22.15
N SER A 206 22.16 -29.17 22.88
CA SER A 206 23.41 -29.05 23.62
C SER A 206 24.61 -29.03 22.67
N SER A 207 25.69 -28.39 23.12
CA SER A 207 26.99 -28.44 22.43
C SER A 207 27.50 -29.87 22.25
N ASP A 208 27.18 -30.76 23.20
CA ASP A 208 27.68 -32.13 23.22
C ASP A 208 27.01 -32.97 22.14
N CYS A 209 25.68 -32.84 21.98
CA CYS A 209 24.95 -33.48 20.89
C CYS A 209 25.40 -32.97 19.52
N ILE A 210 25.61 -31.66 19.36
CA ILE A 210 26.11 -31.08 18.11
C ILE A 210 27.52 -31.59 17.81
N THR A 211 28.40 -31.65 18.81
CA THR A 211 29.77 -32.15 18.64
C THR A 211 29.79 -33.63 18.26
N ALA A 212 28.91 -34.44 18.87
CA ALA A 212 28.74 -35.84 18.51
C ALA A 212 28.28 -36.00 17.05
N ALA A 213 27.28 -35.24 16.63
CA ALA A 213 26.78 -35.28 15.24
C ALA A 213 27.83 -34.81 14.23
N LEU A 214 28.62 -33.78 14.55
CA LEU A 214 29.72 -33.34 13.69
C LEU A 214 30.82 -34.40 13.57
N LYS A 215 31.11 -35.15 14.65
CA LYS A 215 32.04 -36.29 14.60
C LYS A 215 31.48 -37.43 13.74
N CYS A 216 30.19 -37.76 13.87
CA CYS A 216 29.50 -38.74 13.03
C CYS A 216 29.54 -38.34 11.55
N PHE A 217 29.25 -37.08 11.25
CA PHE A 217 29.36 -36.51 9.92
C PHE A 217 30.77 -36.65 9.37
N ALA A 218 31.80 -36.22 10.12
CA ALA A 218 33.19 -36.29 9.70
C ALA A 218 33.66 -37.73 9.44
N ALA A 219 33.19 -38.69 10.26
CA ALA A 219 33.50 -40.11 10.08
C ALA A 219 32.87 -40.69 8.79
N ARG A 220 31.67 -40.25 8.41
CA ARG A 220 30.94 -40.76 7.23
C ARG A 220 31.26 -40.04 5.93
N ARG A 221 31.52 -38.73 5.99
CA ARG A 221 31.64 -37.83 4.82
C ARG A 221 33.01 -37.20 4.67
N GLY A 222 33.90 -37.41 5.63
CA GLY A 222 35.21 -36.76 5.70
C GLY A 222 35.15 -35.46 6.48
N LYS A 223 36.30 -35.06 7.03
CA LYS A 223 36.45 -33.82 7.79
C LYS A 223 36.36 -32.61 6.83
N PRO A 224 35.50 -31.60 7.10
CA PRO A 224 35.50 -30.35 6.35
C PRO A 224 36.79 -29.55 6.59
N ASP A 225 37.12 -28.67 5.64
CA ASP A 225 38.36 -27.87 5.65
C ASP A 225 38.35 -26.76 6.72
#